data_AF-A0A3D1CDR2-F1
#
_entry.id   AF-A0A3D1CDR2-F1
#
_cell.length_a   1.000
_cell.length_b   1.000
_cell.length_c   1.000
_cell.angle_alpha   90.00
_cell.angle_beta   90.00
_cell.angle_gamma   90.00
#
_symmetry.space_group_name_H-M   'P 1'
#
loop_
_entity.id
_entity.type
_entity.pdbx_description
1 polymer ?
#
loop_
_entity_poly.entity_id
_entity_poly.type
_entity_poly.pdbx_seq_one_letter_code
_entity_poly.pdbx_strand_id
1 'polypeptide(L)' 'MNRTRVKTGVYICHCGTNIANTVDVAGVAEYAGKLENVSIARDYAY' A
#
# COMPACT_ATOMS: atom_id res chain seq x y z
N MET A 1 -16.46 -12.96 -13.16
CA MET A 1 -15.32 -12.07 -12.85
C MET A 1 -14.82 -11.48 -14.16
N ASN A 2 -14.96 -10.16 -14.34
CA ASN A 2 -14.52 -9.48 -15.56
C ASN A 2 -12.99 -9.40 -15.54
N ARG A 3 -12.30 -10.20 -16.38
CA ARG A 3 -10.82 -10.34 -16.40
C ARG A 3 -10.10 -9.09 -16.92
N THR A 4 -10.84 -8.07 -17.35
CA THR A 4 -10.33 -6.85 -17.97
C THR A 4 -9.99 -5.74 -16.96
N ARG A 5 -10.56 -5.77 -15.75
CA ARG A 5 -10.24 -4.78 -14.70
C ARG A 5 -9.11 -5.33 -13.82
N VAL A 6 -7.94 -4.70 -13.91
CA VAL A 6 -6.78 -5.01 -13.05
C VAL A 6 -7.19 -4.85 -11.59
N LYS A 7 -6.78 -5.79 -10.74
CA LYS A 7 -6.95 -5.68 -9.29
C LYS A 7 -5.57 -5.62 -8.67
N THR A 8 -5.24 -4.48 -8.10
CA THR A 8 -3.92 -4.22 -7.54
C THR A 8 -3.95 -4.36 -6.02
N GLY A 9 -2.95 -5.05 -5.47
CA GLY A 9 -2.65 -5.04 -4.04
C GLY A 9 -1.37 -4.26 -3.79
N VAL A 10 -1.40 -3.32 -2.85
CA VAL A 10 -0.26 -2.47 -2.50
C VAL A 10 0.20 -2.82 -1.09
N TYR A 11 1.49 -3.16 -0.95
CA TYR A 11 2.10 -3.49 0.34
C TYR A 11 3.30 -2.56 0.55
N ILE A 12 3.25 -1.80 1.63
CA ILE A 12 4.25 -0.79 1.98
C ILE A 12 5.09 -1.35 3.12
N CYS A 13 6.38 -1.55 2.89
CA CYS A 13 7.30 -2.06 3.90
C CYS A 13 7.79 -0.91 4.81
N HIS A 14 7.85 -1.16 6.12
CA HIS A 14 8.49 -0.23 7.05
C HIS A 14 10.01 -0.33 7.02
N CYS A 15 10.54 -1.51 6.65
CA CYS A 15 11.96 -1.86 6.67
C CYS A 15 12.60 -1.48 8.02
N GLY A 16 11.96 -1.87 9.12
CA GLY A 16 12.28 -1.36 10.45
C GLY A 16 12.12 0.16 10.49
N THR A 17 13.23 0.87 10.67
CA THR A 17 13.28 2.34 10.66
C THR A 17 13.85 2.92 9.36
N ASN A 18 14.34 2.10 8.42
CA ASN A 18 14.98 2.62 7.21
C ASN A 18 14.02 3.46 6.35
N ILE A 19 12.74 3.04 6.27
CA ILE A 19 11.70 3.76 5.53
C ILE A 19 10.80 4.52 6.52
N ALA A 20 10.30 3.83 7.56
CA ALA A 20 9.32 4.39 8.48
C ALA A 20 9.84 5.58 9.32
N ASN A 21 11.16 5.78 9.45
CA ASN A 21 11.71 6.95 10.15
C ASN A 21 11.59 8.25 9.34
N THR A 22 11.43 8.14 8.03
CA THR A 22 11.43 9.28 7.11
C THR A 22 10.10 9.44 6.38
N VAL A 23 9.43 8.33 6.07
CA VAL A 23 8.19 8.29 5.29
C VAL A 23 7.04 7.87 6.20
N ASP A 24 5.93 8.60 6.15
CA ASP A 24 4.66 8.19 6.76
C ASP A 24 4.06 7.02 5.96
N VAL A 25 4.52 5.81 6.26
CA VAL A 25 4.09 4.57 5.59
C VAL A 25 2.59 4.30 5.76
N ALA A 26 2.01 4.71 6.89
CA ALA A 26 0.57 4.57 7.15
C ALA A 26 -0.23 5.53 6.25
N GLY A 27 0.20 6.80 6.15
CA GLY A 27 -0.39 7.77 5.23
C GLY A 27 -0.27 7.33 3.75
N VAL A 28 0.86 6.74 3.36
CA VAL A 28 1.03 6.16 2.01
C VAL A 28 0.06 5.00 1.77
N ALA A 29 -0.14 4.12 2.75
CA ALA A 29 -1.10 3.02 2.65
C ALA A 29 -2.55 3.53 2.51
N GLU A 30 -2.93 4.54 3.30
CA GLU A 30 -4.26 5.15 3.24
C GLU A 30 -4.49 5.82 1.87
N TYR A 31 -3.51 6.58 1.38
CA TYR A 31 -3.57 7.20 0.06
C TYR A 31 -3.69 6.15 -1.06
N ALA A 32 -2.85 5.12 -1.02
CA ALA A 32 -2.85 4.06 -2.03
C ALA A 32 -4.19 3.31 -2.08
N GLY A 33 -4.84 3.12 -0.93
CA GLY A 33 -6.17 2.49 -0.84
C GLY A 33 -7.29 3.27 -1.54
N LYS A 34 -7.08 4.57 -1.83
CA LYS A 34 -8.05 5.43 -2.55
C LYS A 34 -7.82 5.45 -4.06
N LEU A 35 -6.73 4.86 -4.57
CA LEU A 35 -6.42 4.84 -5.99
C LEU A 35 -7.32 3.87 -6.75
N GLU A 36 -7.62 4.20 -8.01
CA GLU A 36 -8.43 3.34 -8.86
C GLU A 36 -7.79 1.94 -8.97
N ASN A 37 -8.63 0.90 -8.92
CA ASN A 37 -8.24 -0.50 -9.10
C ASN A 37 -7.41 -1.11 -7.96
N VAL A 38 -7.04 -0.32 -6.93
CA VAL A 38 -6.47 -0.87 -5.70
C VAL A 38 -7.56 -1.53 -4.88
N SER A 39 -7.44 -2.85 -4.72
CA SER A 39 -8.40 -3.65 -3.94
C SER A 39 -7.96 -3.82 -2.48
N ILE A 40 -6.68 -3.64 -2.20
CA ILE A 40 -6.08 -3.75 -0.86
C ILE A 40 -4.82 -2.88 -0.80
N ALA A 41 -4.68 -2.11 0.27
CA ALA A 41 -3.46 -1.39 0.61
C ALA A 41 -3.14 -1.63 2.08
N ARG A 42 -1.91 -2.02 2.39
CA ARG A 42 -1.45 -2.28 3.77
C ARG A 42 -0.01 -1.84 3.92
N ASP A 43 0.30 -1.18 5.01
CA ASP A 43 1.66 -1.09 5.50
C ASP A 43 1.99 -2.31 6.38
N TYR A 44 3.25 -2.71 6.41
CA TYR A 44 3.68 -3.88 7.14
C TYR A 44 5.10 -3.73 7.68
N ALA A 45 5.26 -4.07 8.96
CA ALA A 45 6.50 -3.85 9.68
C ALA A 45 7.52 -5.00 9.63
N TYR A 46 7.09 -6.24 9.32
CA TYR A 46 7.90 -7.46 9.56
C TYR A 46 7.77 -8.61 8.54
#